data_AF-A0A3M2E7H1-F1
#
_entry.id   AF-A0A3M2E7H1-F1
#
_cell.length_a   1.000
_cell.length_b   1.000
_cell.length_c   1.000
_cell.angle_alpha   90.00
_cell.angle_beta   90.00
_cell.angle_gamma   90.00
#
_symmetry.space_group_name_H-M   'P 1'
#
loop_
_entity.id
_entity.type
_entity.pdbx_description
1 polymer ?
#
loop_
_entity_poly.entity_id
_entity_poly.type
_entity_poly.pdbx_seq_one_letter_code
_entity_poly.pdbx_strand_id
1 'polypeptide(L)'
;MRDALRGLAGVADLTEELLEPLRRAVPAPVLDALRALEGRGARLLEAGISEADIGAAAAFLAGPSARRSDAFACARVLAFAWDHLRRREEPSLLLSEVLTAARLGTIADRTAGPPMRAAQLVLALRDAHVAGRIPGLPVTLDEEEKAAIELRLCGLAVWLLAERGTSLAEEVRLLDLADALVAAESARLRAAMGDPAALAQALREISDHL
;
A
#
# COMPACT_ATOMS: atom_id res chain seq x y z
N MET A 1 -0.56 -11.42 11.47
CA MET A 1 -1.74 -11.38 12.37
C MET A 1 -2.53 -10.07 12.26
N ARG A 2 -1.92 -8.88 12.26
CA ARG A 2 -2.67 -7.61 12.08
C ARG A 2 -3.41 -7.49 10.75
N ASP A 3 -2.81 -7.97 9.68
CA ASP A 3 -3.44 -8.01 8.34
C ASP A 3 -4.69 -8.86 8.26
N ALA A 4 -4.64 -10.05 8.87
CA ALA A 4 -5.84 -10.85 9.06
C ALA A 4 -6.86 -10.01 9.84
N LEU A 5 -6.47 -9.38 10.95
CA LEU A 5 -7.39 -8.57 11.76
C LEU A 5 -7.95 -7.32 11.06
N ARG A 6 -7.23 -6.68 10.14
CA ARG A 6 -7.72 -5.54 9.32
C ARG A 6 -8.57 -5.97 8.13
N GLY A 7 -8.16 -7.02 7.42
CA GLY A 7 -8.99 -7.68 6.41
C GLY A 7 -10.30 -8.19 7.00
N LEU A 8 -10.31 -8.54 8.29
CA LEU A 8 -11.49 -8.96 9.04
C LEU A 8 -12.35 -7.81 9.57
N ALA A 9 -11.75 -6.67 9.93
CA ALA A 9 -12.51 -5.46 10.25
C ALA A 9 -13.22 -4.89 9.00
N GLY A 10 -12.57 -4.96 7.83
CA GLY A 10 -13.23 -4.61 6.56
C GLY A 10 -14.33 -5.60 6.14
N VAL A 11 -14.31 -6.83 6.65
CA VAL A 11 -15.36 -7.84 6.43
C VAL A 11 -16.53 -7.69 7.42
N ALA A 12 -16.29 -7.12 8.60
CA ALA A 12 -17.34 -6.81 9.58
C ALA A 12 -18.28 -5.68 9.09
N ASP A 13 -17.80 -4.80 8.20
CA ASP A 13 -18.60 -3.77 7.51
C ASP A 13 -19.29 -4.30 6.23
N LEU A 14 -19.04 -5.56 5.82
CA LEU A 14 -19.73 -6.17 4.70
C LEU A 14 -21.11 -6.67 5.15
N THR A 15 -22.16 -6.15 4.51
CA THR A 15 -23.54 -6.64 4.70
C THR A 15 -23.64 -8.14 4.40
N GLU A 16 -24.61 -8.81 5.02
CA GLU A 16 -24.84 -10.27 4.94
C GLU A 16 -24.88 -10.80 3.49
N GLU A 17 -25.25 -9.96 2.52
CA GLU A 17 -25.23 -10.25 1.07
C GLU A 17 -23.83 -10.49 0.48
N LEU A 18 -22.78 -9.82 0.99
CA LEU A 18 -21.40 -9.94 0.49
C LEU A 18 -20.62 -11.11 1.12
N LEU A 19 -21.15 -11.69 2.20
CA LEU A 19 -20.57 -12.86 2.88
C LEU A 19 -21.02 -14.19 2.26
N GLU A 20 -22.11 -14.21 1.52
CA GLU A 20 -22.69 -15.44 0.98
C GLU A 20 -21.77 -16.19 -0.02
N PRO A 21 -20.97 -15.51 -0.86
CA PRO A 21 -19.94 -16.17 -1.67
C PRO A 21 -18.81 -16.80 -0.82
N LEU A 22 -18.44 -16.17 0.30
CA LEU A 22 -17.34 -16.61 1.18
C LEU A 22 -17.71 -17.85 1.99
N ARG A 23 -18.99 -18.03 2.35
CA ARG A 23 -19.48 -19.22 3.08
C ARG A 23 -19.28 -20.53 2.33
N ARG A 24 -19.20 -20.49 1.00
CA ARG A 24 -18.94 -21.67 0.18
C ARG A 24 -17.44 -22.01 0.06
N ALA A 25 -16.56 -21.04 0.30
CA ALA A 25 -15.12 -21.18 0.11
C ALA A 25 -14.33 -21.30 1.42
N VAL A 26 -14.89 -20.86 2.55
CA VAL A 26 -14.18 -20.78 3.84
C VAL A 26 -14.87 -21.66 4.89
N PRO A 27 -14.12 -22.55 5.59
CA PRO A 27 -14.68 -23.41 6.65
C PRO A 27 -15.31 -22.62 7.80
N ALA A 28 -16.45 -23.11 8.31
CA ALA A 28 -17.19 -22.49 9.43
C ALA A 28 -16.35 -22.12 10.68
N PRO A 29 -15.36 -22.91 11.13
CA PRO A 29 -14.52 -22.55 12.28
C PRO A 29 -13.72 -21.26 12.06
N VAL A 30 -13.40 -20.94 10.82
CA VAL A 30 -12.71 -19.69 10.46
C VAL A 30 -13.69 -18.53 10.60
N LEU A 31 -14.90 -18.65 10.05
CA LEU A 31 -15.96 -17.64 10.13
C LEU A 31 -16.35 -17.31 11.59
N ASP A 32 -16.46 -18.33 12.44
CA ASP A 32 -16.78 -18.14 13.86
C ASP A 32 -15.64 -17.45 14.63
N ALA A 33 -14.38 -17.71 14.26
CA ALA A 33 -13.24 -16.98 14.79
C ALA A 33 -13.25 -15.50 14.36
N LEU A 34 -13.75 -15.17 13.16
CA LEU A 34 -13.88 -13.78 12.68
C LEU A 34 -14.88 -13.01 13.56
N ARG A 35 -16.05 -13.59 13.79
CA ARG A 35 -17.12 -13.01 14.63
C ARG A 35 -16.70 -12.85 16.09
N ALA A 36 -15.92 -13.79 16.64
CA ALA A 36 -15.41 -13.69 18.00
C ALA A 36 -14.39 -12.54 18.20
N LEU A 37 -13.79 -12.04 17.11
CA LEU A 37 -12.79 -10.96 17.13
C LEU A 37 -13.39 -9.56 16.94
N GLU A 38 -14.59 -9.45 16.36
CA GLU A 38 -15.34 -8.18 16.18
C GLU A 38 -15.51 -7.41 17.50
N GLY A 39 -15.77 -8.11 18.60
CA GLY A 39 -15.98 -7.48 19.91
C GLY A 39 -14.72 -7.00 20.65
N ARG A 40 -13.51 -7.29 20.14
CA ARG A 40 -12.23 -7.01 20.85
C ARG A 40 -11.19 -6.23 20.04
N GLY A 41 -11.39 -6.03 18.74
CA GLY A 41 -10.36 -5.53 17.81
C GLY A 41 -10.07 -4.03 17.82
N ALA A 42 -11.00 -3.18 18.28
CA ALA A 42 -10.92 -1.73 18.06
C ALA A 42 -9.80 -0.99 18.83
N ARG A 43 -9.18 -1.60 19.86
CA ARG A 43 -8.21 -0.90 20.74
C ARG A 43 -6.77 -1.45 20.73
N LEU A 44 -6.47 -2.49 19.95
CA LEU A 44 -5.16 -3.17 19.95
C LEU A 44 -4.28 -2.87 18.72
N LEU A 45 -4.73 -2.03 17.78
CA LEU A 45 -4.16 -1.98 16.42
C LEU A 45 -3.40 -0.70 16.01
N GLU A 46 -3.37 0.36 16.81
CA GLU A 46 -2.59 1.57 16.52
C GLU A 46 -1.28 1.59 17.29
N ALA A 47 -0.30 0.80 16.85
CA ALA A 47 1.09 1.17 17.12
C ALA A 47 1.42 2.33 16.16
N GLY A 48 1.46 3.56 16.69
CA GLY A 48 1.70 4.76 15.90
C GLY A 48 2.95 4.65 15.02
N ILE A 49 2.86 5.08 13.77
CA ILE A 49 4.01 5.25 12.89
C ILE A 49 4.74 6.52 13.32
N SER A 50 6.05 6.41 13.52
CA SER A 50 6.92 7.54 13.85
C SER A 50 7.62 8.11 12.60
N GLU A 51 8.18 9.31 12.72
CA GLU A 51 9.03 9.92 11.69
C GLU A 51 10.24 9.05 11.35
N ALA A 52 10.80 8.36 12.35
CA ALA A 52 11.90 7.42 12.16
C ALA A 52 11.49 6.20 11.32
N ASP A 53 10.26 5.69 11.50
CA ASP A 53 9.74 4.60 10.67
C ASP A 53 9.60 5.04 9.20
N ILE A 54 9.09 6.26 8.96
CA ILE A 54 8.94 6.85 7.62
C ILE A 54 10.31 7.05 6.97
N GLY A 55 11.28 7.61 7.71
CA GLY A 55 12.65 7.78 7.23
C GLY A 55 13.31 6.44 6.87
N ALA A 56 13.08 5.39 7.66
CA ALA A 56 13.57 4.04 7.36
C ALA A 56 12.90 3.46 6.10
N ALA A 57 11.60 3.69 5.89
CA ALA A 57 10.89 3.26 4.68
C ALA A 57 11.38 4.00 3.42
N ALA A 58 11.64 5.31 3.52
CA ALA A 58 12.24 6.10 2.44
C ALA A 58 13.65 5.59 2.10
N ALA A 59 14.48 5.32 3.11
CA ALA A 59 15.81 4.73 2.92
C ALA A 59 15.75 3.34 2.26
N PHE A 60 14.79 2.49 2.65
CA PHE A 60 14.56 1.19 2.03
C PHE A 60 14.18 1.30 0.53
N LEU A 61 13.41 2.33 0.18
CA LEU A 61 13.06 2.62 -1.21
C LEU A 61 14.23 3.19 -2.00
N ALA A 62 15.10 3.99 -1.36
CA ALA A 62 16.24 4.61 -1.99
C ALA A 62 17.44 3.67 -2.20
N GLY A 63 17.55 2.60 -1.40
CA GLY A 63 18.73 1.76 -1.41
C GLY A 63 18.50 0.30 -1.01
N PRO A 64 19.48 -0.56 -1.31
CA PRO A 64 19.41 -1.98 -0.99
C PRO A 64 19.33 -2.24 0.52
N SER A 65 18.53 -3.22 0.92
CA SER A 65 18.50 -3.73 2.28
C SER A 65 18.46 -5.26 2.30
N ALA A 66 19.45 -5.83 2.98
CA ALA A 66 19.55 -7.27 3.18
C ALA A 66 18.66 -7.81 4.31
N ARG A 67 17.98 -6.93 5.07
CA ARG A 67 17.25 -7.34 6.28
C ARG A 67 15.77 -7.49 6.00
N ARG A 68 15.25 -8.69 6.23
CA ARG A 68 13.81 -8.99 6.14
C ARG A 68 12.94 -8.11 7.04
N SER A 69 13.48 -7.66 8.18
CA SER A 69 12.82 -6.72 9.09
C SER A 69 12.48 -5.38 8.42
N ASP A 70 13.32 -4.94 7.49
CA ASP A 70 13.20 -3.62 6.87
C ASP A 70 12.06 -3.63 5.84
N ALA A 71 11.89 -4.74 5.13
CA ALA A 71 10.73 -4.97 4.27
C ALA A 71 9.40 -4.94 5.05
N PHE A 72 9.35 -5.52 6.25
CA PHE A 72 8.17 -5.45 7.12
C PHE A 72 7.93 -4.05 7.67
N ALA A 73 8.98 -3.33 8.05
CA ALA A 73 8.87 -1.94 8.50
C ALA A 73 8.35 -1.03 7.38
N CYS A 74 8.90 -1.16 6.17
CA CYS A 74 8.43 -0.44 4.98
C CYS A 74 6.96 -0.78 4.67
N ALA A 75 6.57 -2.06 4.68
CA ALA A 75 5.19 -2.47 4.45
C ALA A 75 4.21 -1.86 5.47
N ARG A 76 4.61 -1.75 6.75
CA ARG A 76 3.80 -1.07 7.78
C ARG A 76 3.58 0.40 7.46
N VAL A 77 4.61 1.10 7.00
CA VAL A 77 4.51 2.52 6.61
C VAL A 77 3.62 2.68 5.39
N LEU A 78 3.77 1.81 4.38
CA LEU A 78 2.89 1.81 3.20
C LEU A 78 1.44 1.53 3.58
N ALA A 79 1.18 0.57 4.49
CA ALA A 79 -0.17 0.29 4.98
C ALA A 79 -0.78 1.46 5.76
N PHE A 80 0.01 2.14 6.58
CA PHE A 80 -0.42 3.36 7.27
C PHE A 80 -0.79 4.47 6.29
N ALA A 81 0.07 4.75 5.31
CA ALA A 81 -0.16 5.79 4.32
C ALA A 81 -1.37 5.46 3.43
N TRP A 82 -1.50 4.19 3.04
CA TRP A 82 -2.68 3.70 2.32
C TRP A 82 -3.97 3.91 3.12
N ASP A 83 -3.98 3.53 4.40
CA ASP A 83 -5.15 3.73 5.27
C ASP A 83 -5.47 5.22 5.47
N HIS A 84 -4.47 6.09 5.56
CA HIS A 84 -4.65 7.54 5.65
C HIS A 84 -5.38 8.08 4.41
N LEU A 85 -4.91 7.72 3.21
CA LEU A 85 -5.53 8.13 1.94
C LEU A 85 -6.93 7.52 1.77
N ARG A 86 -7.10 6.24 2.14
CA ARG A 86 -8.38 5.52 2.06
C ARG A 86 -9.50 6.18 2.85
N ARG A 87 -9.22 6.72 4.04
CA ARG A 87 -10.24 7.37 4.89
C ARG A 87 -10.94 8.58 4.22
N ARG A 88 -10.46 9.01 3.05
CA ARG A 88 -10.96 10.15 2.30
C ARG A 88 -11.84 9.77 1.10
N GLU A 89 -11.93 8.48 0.73
CA GLU A 89 -12.57 8.01 -0.51
C GLU A 89 -13.42 6.73 -0.31
N GLU A 90 -14.50 6.60 -1.09
CA GLU A 90 -15.23 5.34 -1.31
C GLU A 90 -15.06 4.87 -2.77
N PRO A 91 -14.93 3.56 -3.06
CA PRO A 91 -14.95 2.40 -2.16
C PRO A 91 -13.59 2.08 -1.51
N SER A 92 -13.63 1.46 -0.33
CA SER A 92 -12.45 1.23 0.52
C SER A 92 -11.65 0.00 0.06
N LEU A 93 -10.69 0.21 -0.84
CA LEU A 93 -9.69 -0.81 -1.18
C LEU A 93 -8.69 -0.98 -0.03
N LEU A 94 -8.36 -2.22 0.32
CA LEU A 94 -7.41 -2.56 1.39
C LEU A 94 -6.02 -2.83 0.80
N LEU A 95 -4.98 -2.63 1.59
CA LEU A 95 -3.61 -3.05 1.30
C LEU A 95 -3.14 -4.08 2.34
N SER A 96 -2.67 -5.24 1.90
CA SER A 96 -2.10 -6.27 2.77
C SER A 96 -0.64 -5.96 3.08
N GLU A 97 -0.34 -5.62 4.34
CA GLU A 97 1.01 -5.48 4.89
C GLU A 97 1.86 -6.76 4.69
N VAL A 98 1.28 -7.94 4.82
CA VAL A 98 1.96 -9.25 4.71
C VAL A 98 2.34 -9.54 3.27
N LEU A 99 1.42 -9.38 2.32
CA LEU A 99 1.74 -9.56 0.89
C LEU A 99 2.74 -8.50 0.43
N THR A 100 2.56 -7.27 0.90
CA THR A 100 3.52 -6.18 0.66
C THR A 100 4.90 -6.56 1.19
N ALA A 101 5.04 -6.89 2.48
CA ALA A 101 6.32 -7.28 3.07
C ALA A 101 6.96 -8.50 2.39
N ALA A 102 6.14 -9.50 2.04
CA ALA A 102 6.61 -10.69 1.31
C ALA A 102 7.18 -10.31 -0.05
N ARG A 103 6.54 -9.40 -0.78
CA ARG A 103 7.06 -8.91 -2.07
C ARG A 103 8.27 -8.02 -1.94
N LEU A 104 8.25 -7.05 -1.03
CA LEU A 104 9.39 -6.20 -0.76
C LEU A 104 10.65 -7.04 -0.43
N GLY A 105 10.49 -8.12 0.34
CA GLY A 105 11.60 -9.03 0.66
C GLY A 105 12.12 -9.90 -0.49
N THR A 106 11.43 -9.92 -1.65
CA THR A 106 11.85 -10.69 -2.84
C THR A 106 12.44 -9.83 -3.94
N ILE A 107 12.36 -8.50 -3.81
CA ILE A 107 12.90 -7.58 -4.82
C ILE A 107 14.41 -7.59 -4.69
N ALA A 108 15.07 -8.07 -5.75
CA ALA A 108 16.51 -8.16 -5.78
C ALA A 108 17.14 -6.77 -5.60
N ASP A 109 18.16 -6.69 -4.76
CA ASP A 109 19.00 -5.51 -4.58
C ASP A 109 19.82 -5.26 -5.85
N ARG A 110 19.18 -4.63 -6.83
CA ARG A 110 19.84 -4.16 -8.05
C ARG A 110 20.44 -2.79 -7.77
N THR A 111 21.57 -2.49 -8.41
CA THR A 111 22.32 -1.21 -8.36
C THR A 111 21.56 -0.02 -8.99
N ALA A 112 20.24 -0.10 -9.07
CA ALA A 112 19.38 0.93 -9.63
C ALA A 112 19.26 2.11 -8.64
N GLY A 113 19.29 3.34 -9.16
CA GLY A 113 19.05 4.53 -8.33
C GLY A 113 17.62 4.60 -7.76
N PRO A 114 17.36 5.48 -6.78
CA PRO A 114 16.09 5.54 -6.05
C PRO A 114 14.82 5.53 -6.93
N PRO A 115 14.71 6.34 -8.01
CA PRO A 115 13.48 6.35 -8.80
C PRO A 115 13.23 5.05 -9.57
N MET A 116 14.30 4.38 -10.01
CA MET A 116 14.20 3.08 -10.70
C MET A 116 13.81 1.99 -9.72
N ARG A 117 14.34 2.02 -8.49
CA ARG A 117 13.92 1.11 -7.42
C ARG A 117 12.45 1.34 -7.05
N ALA A 118 12.02 2.60 -6.92
CA ALA A 118 10.61 2.95 -6.70
C ALA A 118 9.68 2.38 -7.79
N ALA A 119 10.02 2.58 -9.07
CA ALA A 119 9.25 2.04 -10.19
C ALA A 119 9.16 0.50 -10.14
N GLN A 120 10.28 -0.18 -9.83
CA GLN A 120 10.29 -1.64 -9.67
C GLN A 120 9.41 -2.11 -8.50
N LEU A 121 9.42 -1.38 -7.38
CA LEU A 121 8.56 -1.67 -6.23
C LEU A 121 7.08 -1.52 -6.60
N VAL A 122 6.70 -0.42 -7.24
CA VAL A 122 5.32 -0.17 -7.68
C VAL A 122 4.83 -1.31 -8.58
N LEU A 123 5.60 -1.67 -9.61
CA LEU A 123 5.24 -2.74 -10.55
C LEU A 123 5.17 -4.11 -9.86
N ALA A 124 6.10 -4.41 -8.95
CA ALA A 124 6.11 -5.68 -8.21
C ALA A 124 4.91 -5.80 -7.25
N LEU A 125 4.52 -4.70 -6.59
CA LEU A 125 3.35 -4.65 -5.71
C LEU A 125 2.04 -4.78 -6.50
N ARG A 126 1.94 -4.10 -7.66
CA ARG A 126 0.83 -4.24 -8.60
C ARG A 126 0.65 -5.70 -9.03
N ASP A 127 1.71 -6.32 -9.56
CA ASP A 127 1.65 -7.68 -10.11
C ASP A 127 1.33 -8.73 -9.03
N ALA A 128 1.64 -8.42 -7.77
CA ALA A 128 1.36 -9.28 -6.64
C ALA A 128 -0.03 -9.09 -6.03
N HIS A 129 -0.84 -8.16 -6.54
CA HIS A 129 -2.20 -7.91 -6.07
C HIS A 129 -2.24 -7.65 -4.56
N VAL A 130 -1.29 -6.84 -4.06
CA VAL A 130 -1.18 -6.51 -2.63
C VAL A 130 -2.33 -5.64 -2.13
N ALA A 131 -3.06 -5.00 -3.05
CA ALA A 131 -4.20 -4.17 -2.76
C ALA A 131 -5.45 -4.62 -3.53
N GLY A 132 -6.63 -4.38 -2.95
CA GLY A 132 -7.92 -4.74 -3.53
C GLY A 132 -9.03 -4.78 -2.48
N ARG A 133 -10.25 -5.16 -2.88
CA ARG A 133 -11.38 -5.36 -1.94
C ARG A 133 -11.05 -6.45 -0.90
N ILE A 134 -10.43 -7.53 -1.35
CA ILE A 134 -9.87 -8.58 -0.51
C ILE A 134 -8.48 -8.95 -1.07
N PRO A 135 -7.39 -8.38 -0.53
CA PRO A 135 -6.04 -8.66 -1.01
C PRO A 135 -5.71 -10.15 -1.03
N GLY A 136 -5.08 -10.63 -2.10
CA GLY A 136 -4.68 -12.03 -2.26
C GLY A 136 -5.79 -13.02 -2.66
N LEU A 137 -7.05 -12.57 -2.78
CA LEU A 137 -8.11 -13.37 -3.41
C LEU A 137 -8.33 -12.93 -4.86
N PRO A 138 -8.70 -13.85 -5.77
CA PRO A 138 -9.02 -13.55 -7.16
C PRO A 138 -10.42 -12.92 -7.28
N VAL A 139 -10.69 -11.86 -6.52
CA VAL A 139 -11.85 -11.00 -6.77
C VAL A 139 -11.50 -10.14 -7.97
N THR A 140 -12.31 -10.20 -9.02
CA THR A 140 -12.12 -9.36 -10.22
C THR A 140 -12.32 -7.90 -9.85
N LEU A 141 -11.22 -7.15 -9.82
CA LEU A 141 -11.23 -5.70 -9.84
C LEU A 141 -11.59 -5.22 -11.24
N ASP A 142 -12.39 -4.16 -11.34
CA ASP A 142 -12.58 -3.49 -12.63
C ASP A 142 -11.34 -2.65 -13.02
N GLU A 143 -11.32 -2.14 -14.25
CA GLU A 143 -10.17 -1.38 -14.76
C GLU A 143 -9.98 -0.03 -14.04
N GLU A 144 -11.06 0.55 -13.50
CA GLU A 144 -11.00 1.81 -12.76
C GLU A 144 -10.37 1.59 -11.38
N GLU A 145 -10.77 0.52 -10.67
CA GLU A 145 -10.18 0.09 -9.40
C GLU A 145 -8.70 -0.25 -9.55
N LYS A 146 -8.32 -0.98 -10.62
CA LYS A 146 -6.91 -1.27 -10.91
C LYS A 146 -6.12 0.02 -11.12
N ALA A 147 -6.64 0.93 -11.95
CA ALA A 147 -5.98 2.21 -12.21
C ALA A 147 -5.87 3.06 -10.94
N ALA A 148 -6.87 3.03 -10.06
CA ALA A 148 -6.82 3.73 -8.77
C ALA A 148 -5.74 3.14 -7.85
N ILE A 149 -5.62 1.81 -7.78
CA ILE A 149 -4.55 1.13 -7.03
C ILE A 149 -3.18 1.54 -7.55
N GLU A 150 -2.98 1.48 -8.86
CA GLU A 150 -1.71 1.84 -9.50
C GLU A 150 -1.30 3.28 -9.19
N LEU A 151 -2.23 4.22 -9.35
CA LEU A 151 -1.98 5.63 -9.03
C LEU A 151 -1.68 5.81 -7.54
N ARG A 152 -2.39 5.13 -6.65
CA ARG A 152 -2.13 5.22 -5.22
C ARG A 152 -0.75 4.68 -4.86
N LEU A 153 -0.34 3.54 -5.44
CA LEU A 153 1.02 3.01 -5.28
C LEU A 153 2.07 4.00 -5.79
N CYS A 154 1.82 4.70 -6.91
CA CYS A 154 2.66 5.80 -7.37
C CYS A 154 2.71 6.97 -6.38
N GLY A 155 1.58 7.37 -5.79
CA GLY A 155 1.51 8.41 -4.76
C GLY A 155 2.37 8.07 -3.54
N LEU A 156 2.30 6.83 -3.06
CA LEU A 156 3.15 6.35 -1.97
C LEU A 156 4.64 6.37 -2.34
N ALA A 157 4.98 6.00 -3.57
CA ALA A 157 6.35 6.03 -4.06
C ALA A 157 6.89 7.46 -4.19
N VAL A 158 6.11 8.38 -4.76
CA VAL A 158 6.44 9.81 -4.87
C VAL A 158 6.64 10.42 -3.48
N TRP A 159 5.74 10.13 -2.54
CA TRP A 159 5.86 10.59 -1.16
C TRP A 159 7.18 10.14 -0.53
N LEU A 160 7.58 8.88 -0.69
CA LEU A 160 8.83 8.37 -0.12
C LEU A 160 10.10 8.82 -0.87
N LEU A 161 9.96 9.32 -2.10
CA LEU A 161 11.06 9.90 -2.89
C LEU A 161 11.30 11.39 -2.60
N ALA A 162 10.26 12.11 -2.17
CA ALA A 162 10.33 13.54 -1.90
C ALA A 162 11.25 13.88 -0.71
N GLU A 163 11.68 15.15 -0.63
CA GLU A 163 12.38 15.65 0.55
C GLU A 163 11.54 15.41 1.82
N ARG A 164 12.21 15.12 2.95
CA ARG A 164 11.52 14.66 4.16
C ARG A 164 10.99 15.83 4.98
N GLY A 165 9.80 15.64 5.54
CA GLY A 165 9.22 16.57 6.49
C GLY A 165 10.02 16.55 7.80
N THR A 166 9.96 17.65 8.53
CA THR A 166 10.60 17.78 9.86
C THR A 166 9.72 17.29 11.00
N SER A 167 8.49 16.87 10.70
CA SER A 167 7.52 16.34 11.65
C SER A 167 6.55 15.36 11.00
N LEU A 168 5.91 14.50 11.80
CA LEU A 168 4.86 13.59 11.32
C LEU A 168 3.69 14.33 10.64
N ALA A 169 3.34 15.52 11.13
CA ALA A 169 2.28 16.33 10.54
C ALA A 169 2.66 16.86 9.15
N GLU A 170 3.94 17.19 8.94
CA GLU A 170 4.46 17.55 7.61
C GLU A 170 4.49 16.35 6.68
N GLU A 171 4.93 15.19 7.16
CA GLU A 171 4.92 13.94 6.38
C GLU A 171 3.51 13.58 5.89
N VAL A 172 2.49 13.73 6.73
CA VAL A 172 1.09 13.49 6.33
C VAL A 172 0.62 14.50 5.28
N ARG A 173 0.99 15.79 5.42
CA ARG A 173 0.66 16.80 4.39
C ARG A 173 1.37 16.53 3.06
N LEU A 174 2.61 16.07 3.14
CA LEU A 174 3.42 15.71 1.97
C LEU A 174 2.84 14.49 1.26
N LEU A 175 2.34 13.51 2.01
CA LEU A 175 1.58 12.37 1.48
C LEU A 175 0.32 12.83 0.75
N ASP A 176 -0.47 13.73 1.34
CA ASP A 176 -1.67 14.30 0.69
C ASP A 176 -1.30 15.05 -0.61
N LEU A 177 -0.21 15.81 -0.61
CA LEU A 177 0.26 16.54 -1.80
C LEU A 177 0.77 15.60 -2.89
N ALA A 178 1.49 14.54 -2.52
CA ALA A 178 1.96 13.51 -3.45
C ALA A 178 0.80 12.79 -4.14
N ASP A 179 -0.24 12.40 -3.39
CA ASP A 179 -1.44 11.76 -3.95
C ASP A 179 -2.18 12.72 -4.91
N ALA A 180 -2.32 14.00 -4.55
CA ALA A 180 -2.95 15.01 -5.41
C ALA A 180 -2.16 15.27 -6.71
N LEU A 181 -0.83 15.37 -6.64
CA LEU A 181 0.02 15.53 -7.84
C LEU A 181 -0.05 14.30 -8.75
N VAL A 182 -0.03 13.10 -8.17
CA VAL A 182 -0.16 11.85 -8.94
C VAL A 182 -1.54 11.75 -9.60
N ALA A 183 -2.61 12.19 -8.93
CA ALA A 183 -3.94 12.26 -9.53
C ALA A 183 -3.97 13.24 -10.72
N ALA A 184 -3.33 14.40 -10.59
CA ALA A 184 -3.22 15.40 -11.67
C ALA A 184 -2.40 14.87 -12.87
N GLU A 185 -1.34 14.09 -12.61
CA GLU A 185 -0.46 13.48 -13.62
C GLU A 185 -0.91 12.06 -14.05
N SER A 186 -2.15 11.68 -13.73
CA SER A 186 -2.63 10.31 -13.89
C SER A 186 -2.50 9.76 -15.32
N ALA A 187 -2.78 10.57 -16.34
CA ALA A 187 -2.65 10.17 -17.74
C ALA A 187 -1.20 9.82 -18.11
N ARG A 188 -0.24 10.62 -17.63
CA ARG A 188 1.19 10.42 -17.85
C ARG A 188 1.69 9.15 -17.15
N LEU A 189 1.31 8.96 -15.89
CA LEU A 189 1.69 7.79 -15.11
C LEU A 189 1.11 6.50 -15.66
N ARG A 190 -0.15 6.52 -16.11
CA ARG A 190 -0.78 5.38 -16.81
C ARG A 190 -0.05 5.02 -18.10
N ALA A 191 0.37 6.01 -18.89
CA ALA A 191 1.13 5.74 -20.11
C ALA A 191 2.52 5.15 -19.84
N ALA A 192 3.13 5.48 -18.70
CA ALA A 192 4.41 4.92 -18.26
C ALA A 192 4.26 3.53 -17.58
N MET A 193 3.03 3.15 -17.21
CA MET A 193 2.74 1.92 -16.49
C MET A 193 3.04 0.70 -17.38
N GLY A 194 4.07 -0.06 -17.03
CA GLY A 194 4.57 -1.20 -17.81
C GLY A 194 5.99 -1.04 -18.35
N ASP A 195 6.54 0.19 -18.34
CA ASP A 195 7.96 0.44 -18.59
C ASP A 195 8.62 0.98 -17.31
N PRO A 196 9.48 0.18 -16.64
CA PRO A 196 10.19 0.61 -15.44
C PRO A 196 11.00 1.91 -15.62
N ALA A 197 11.59 2.14 -16.79
CA ALA A 197 12.41 3.32 -17.04
C ALA A 197 11.55 4.58 -17.21
N ALA A 198 10.46 4.48 -17.99
CA ALA A 198 9.51 5.57 -18.14
C ALA A 198 8.84 5.91 -16.81
N LEU A 199 8.44 4.90 -16.03
CA LEU A 199 7.83 5.09 -14.72
C LEU A 199 8.81 5.72 -13.73
N ALA A 200 10.06 5.27 -13.71
CA ALA A 200 11.11 5.85 -12.85
C ALA A 200 11.35 7.33 -13.15
N GLN A 201 11.37 7.69 -14.43
CA GLN A 201 11.50 9.08 -14.87
C GLN A 201 10.31 9.92 -14.41
N ALA A 202 9.08 9.43 -14.61
CA ALA A 202 7.87 10.13 -14.19
C ALA A 202 7.81 10.31 -12.67
N LEU A 203 8.09 9.26 -11.89
CA LEU A 203 8.10 9.34 -10.42
C LEU A 203 9.12 10.36 -9.92
N ARG A 204 10.33 10.41 -10.52
CA ARG A 204 11.36 11.39 -10.16
C ARG A 204 10.89 12.82 -10.42
N GLU A 205 10.40 13.09 -11.62
CA GLU A 205 9.97 14.44 -11.99
C GLU A 205 8.83 14.94 -11.08
N ILE A 206 7.89 14.07 -10.74
CA ILE A 206 6.79 14.43 -9.82
C ILE A 206 7.35 14.67 -8.40
N SER A 207 8.26 13.83 -7.91
CA SER A 207 8.86 14.02 -6.58
C SER A 207 9.75 15.27 -6.49
N ASP A 208 10.37 15.70 -7.59
CA ASP A 208 11.21 16.90 -7.63
C ASP A 208 10.37 18.20 -7.48
N HIS A 209 9.04 18.12 -7.58
CA HIS A 209 8.09 19.21 -7.33
C HIS A 209 7.62 19.32 -5.88
N LEU A 210 8.05 18.40 -5.01
CA LEU A 210 7.66 18.28 -3.61
C LEU A 210 8.81 18.66 -2.67
#